data_AF-A0A521MGH1-F1
#
_entry.id   AF-A0A521MGH1-F1
#
_cell.length_a   1.000
_cell.length_b   1.000
_cell.length_c   1.000
_cell.angle_alpha   90.00
_cell.angle_beta   90.00
_cell.angle_gamma   90.00
#
_symmetry.space_group_name_H-M   'P 1'
#
loop_
_entity.id
_entity.type
_entity.pdbx_description
1 polymer ?
#
loop_
_entity_poly.entity_id
_entity_poly.type
_entity_poly.pdbx_seq_one_letter_code
_entity_poly.pdbx_strand_id
1 'polypeptide(L)'
;MMTSPAWRCSLRSFQSTRARPAIGLVGGRLMPVVEIGGREFVLLMPSLTNVPVTKLRGSVGDLRAFRDRIVDAIDWTFMSI
;
A
#
# COMPACT_ATOMS: atom_id res chain seq x y z
N MET A 1 -0.92 -10.98 54.35
CA MET A 1 -0.32 -11.41 53.07
C MET A 1 -1.48 -11.61 52.09
N MET A 2 -2.11 -10.61 51.44
CA MET A 2 -1.62 -9.64 50.42
C MET A 2 -0.75 -10.32 49.34
N THR A 3 -1.00 -10.29 48.02
CA THR A 3 -2.10 -9.77 47.17
C THR A 3 -1.84 -10.24 45.71
N SER A 4 -2.92 -10.43 44.95
CA SER A 4 -3.18 -10.43 43.49
C SER A 4 -2.06 -10.24 42.42
N PRO A 5 -2.31 -10.77 41.20
CA PRO A 5 -1.36 -10.78 40.09
C PRO A 5 -1.22 -9.44 39.36
N ALA A 6 -0.02 -9.28 38.80
CA ALA A 6 0.52 -8.09 38.14
C ALA A 6 -0.24 -7.69 36.86
N TRP A 7 -1.23 -6.80 37.03
CA TRP A 7 -1.69 -5.91 35.97
C TRP A 7 -0.87 -4.61 36.01
N ARG A 8 0.18 -4.49 35.19
CA ARG A 8 0.73 -3.17 34.81
C ARG A 8 1.71 -3.22 33.63
N CYS A 9 1.19 -3.06 32.42
CA CYS A 9 1.87 -2.34 31.34
C CYS A 9 0.76 -1.69 30.52
N SER A 10 0.32 -0.51 30.98
CA SER A 10 0.70 0.77 30.38
C SER A 10 -0.15 1.05 29.15
N LEU A 11 -1.32 1.64 29.41
CA LEU A 11 -2.02 2.49 28.47
C LEU A 11 -1.01 3.51 27.91
N ARG A 12 -0.60 3.32 26.65
CA ARG A 12 -0.03 4.38 25.84
C ARG A 12 -1.05 4.71 24.76
N SER A 13 -1.81 5.76 25.05
CA SER A 13 -2.27 6.75 24.09
C SER A 13 -2.82 6.20 22.77
N PHE A 14 -4.13 6.05 22.72
CA PHE A 14 -4.88 6.02 21.47
C PHE A 14 -4.77 7.41 20.81
N GLN A 15 -3.66 7.65 20.09
CA GLN A 15 -3.57 8.78 19.17
C GLN A 15 -4.09 8.31 17.81
N SER A 16 -5.34 8.70 17.53
CA SER A 16 -5.94 8.62 16.20
C SER A 16 -5.10 9.46 15.23
N THR A 17 -4.12 8.81 14.63
CA THR A 17 -3.44 9.31 13.43
C THR A 17 -3.71 8.29 12.36
N ARG A 18 -4.46 8.74 11.34
CA ARG A 18 -4.72 8.13 10.04
C ARG A 18 -3.82 6.91 9.82
N ALA A 19 -4.36 5.72 10.06
CA ALA A 19 -3.64 4.47 9.88
C ALA A 19 -3.20 4.40 8.42
N ARG A 20 -1.96 4.81 8.14
CA ARG A 20 -1.28 4.44 6.91
C ARG A 20 -1.21 2.92 6.97
N PRO A 21 -1.76 2.17 6.00
CA PRO A 21 -1.47 0.76 5.93
C PRO A 21 0.04 0.67 5.77
N ALA A 22 0.73 0.30 6.85
CA ALA A 22 2.13 -0.04 6.83
C ALA A 22 2.21 -1.38 6.11
N ILE A 23 2.09 -1.32 4.78
CA ILE A 23 2.32 -2.48 3.96
C ILE A 23 3.78 -2.82 4.20
N GLY A 24 4.04 -3.93 4.90
CA GLY A 24 5.39 -4.35 5.28
C GLY A 24 6.32 -4.37 4.07
N LEU A 25 7.64 -4.36 4.26
CA LEU A 25 8.65 -4.23 3.21
C LEU A 25 8.34 -4.99 1.90
N VAL A 26 7.76 -6.18 1.99
CA VAL A 26 7.31 -6.98 0.84
C VAL A 26 6.03 -6.44 0.19
N GLY A 27 4.99 -6.15 0.98
CA GLY A 27 3.75 -5.63 0.42
C GLY A 27 3.86 -4.17 -0.05
N GLY A 28 4.76 -3.35 0.52
CA GLY A 28 5.04 -2.00 -0.01
C GLY A 28 5.69 -2.00 -1.41
N ARG A 29 6.33 -3.12 -1.78
CA ARG A 29 6.86 -3.40 -3.12
C ARG A 29 5.78 -3.93 -4.06
N LEU A 30 4.96 -4.88 -3.61
CA LEU A 30 3.86 -5.44 -4.41
C LEU A 30 2.68 -4.49 -4.61
N MET A 31 2.51 -3.52 -3.71
CA MET A 31 1.37 -2.60 -3.71
C MET A 31 1.88 -1.16 -3.63
N PRO A 32 2.49 -0.64 -4.70
CA PRO A 32 3.03 0.70 -4.68
C PRO A 32 1.90 1.74 -4.57
N VAL A 33 2.17 2.77 -3.76
CA VAL A 33 1.27 3.93 -3.58
C VAL A 33 1.70 5.02 -4.56
N VAL A 34 0.75 5.53 -5.36
CA VAL A 34 0.95 6.62 -6.31
C VAL A 34 0.04 7.78 -5.99
N GLU A 35 0.47 8.99 -6.31
CA GLU A 35 -0.34 10.19 -6.13
C GLU A 35 -0.81 10.72 -7.49
N ILE A 36 -2.12 10.94 -7.62
CA ILE A 36 -2.74 11.55 -8.80
C ILE A 36 -3.72 12.63 -8.32
N GLY A 37 -3.48 13.89 -8.73
CA GLY A 37 -4.36 15.01 -8.39
C GLY A 37 -4.57 15.22 -6.89
N GLY A 38 -3.50 15.08 -6.09
CA GLY A 38 -3.55 15.24 -4.62
C GLY A 38 -4.19 14.07 -3.87
N ARG A 39 -4.42 12.94 -4.53
CA ARG A 39 -5.00 11.73 -3.94
C ARG A 39 -4.05 10.56 -4.08
N GLU A 40 -3.89 9.82 -2.98
CA GLU A 40 -3.10 8.59 -2.94
C GLU A 40 -3.94 7.40 -3.41
N PHE A 41 -3.37 6.57 -4.26
CA PHE A 41 -3.94 5.33 -4.77
C PHE A 41 -2.96 4.18 -4.57
N VAL A 42 -3.49 3.00 -4.26
CA VAL A 42 -2.70 1.76 -4.16
C VAL A 42 -2.86 0.98 -5.46
N LEU A 43 -1.75 0.64 -6.10
CA LEU A 43 -1.75 -0.25 -7.26
C LEU A 43 -1.79 -1.70 -6.79
N LEU A 44 -2.80 -2.44 -7.22
CA LEU A 44 -2.98 -3.85 -6.86
C LEU A 44 -2.28 -4.74 -7.89
N MET A 45 -0.95 -4.87 -7.81
CA MET A 45 -0.19 -5.67 -8.80
C MET A 45 -0.64 -7.14 -8.89
N PRO A 46 -0.99 -7.84 -7.79
CA PRO A 46 -1.52 -9.21 -7.89
C PRO A 46 -2.85 -9.30 -8.66
N SER A 47 -3.57 -8.19 -8.82
CA SER A 47 -4.85 -8.10 -9.54
C SER A 47 -4.69 -7.51 -10.94
N LEU A 48 -3.46 -7.46 -11.47
CA LEU A 48 -3.21 -6.97 -12.83
C LEU A 48 -3.92 -7.86 -13.85
N THR A 49 -4.68 -7.23 -14.75
CA THR A 49 -5.52 -7.93 -15.72
C THR A 49 -5.60 -7.17 -17.03
N ASN A 50 -5.93 -7.89 -18.11
CA ASN A 50 -6.15 -7.28 -19.41
C ASN A 50 -7.55 -6.64 -19.47
N VAL A 51 -7.61 -5.38 -19.90
CA VAL A 51 -8.85 -4.62 -20.05
C VAL A 51 -9.03 -4.23 -21.53
N PRO A 52 -10.15 -4.58 -22.17
CA PRO A 52 -10.43 -4.16 -23.55
C PRO A 52 -10.38 -2.64 -23.70
N VAL A 53 -9.79 -2.15 -24.79
CA VAL A 53 -9.66 -0.70 -25.05
C VAL A 53 -11.03 0.01 -25.06
N THR A 54 -12.09 -0.69 -25.46
CA THR A 54 -13.48 -0.18 -25.45
C THR A 54 -14.03 0.11 -24.05
N LYS A 55 -13.39 -0.40 -23.00
CA LYS A 55 -13.73 -0.14 -21.59
C LYS A 55 -12.91 1.00 -20.99
N LEU A 56 -11.82 1.42 -21.64
CA LEU A 56 -10.99 2.52 -21.17
C LEU A 56 -11.73 3.84 -21.39
N ARG A 57 -11.70 4.69 -20.35
CA ARG A 57 -12.24 6.05 -20.40
C ARG A 57 -11.11 7.05 -20.63
N GLY A 58 -11.42 8.34 -20.59
CA GLY A 58 -10.43 9.40 -20.73
C GLY A 58 -9.28 9.29 -19.72
N SER A 59 -8.14 9.88 -20.07
CA SER A 59 -6.97 9.95 -19.18
C SER A 59 -7.25 10.83 -17.98
N VAL A 60 -6.88 10.35 -16.78
CA VAL A 60 -7.10 11.05 -15.50
C VAL A 60 -5.82 11.53 -14.83
N GLY A 61 -4.66 11.16 -15.37
CA GLY A 61 -3.36 11.49 -14.80
C GLY A 61 -2.20 10.83 -15.53
N ASP A 62 -0.98 11.17 -15.11
CA ASP A 62 0.27 10.59 -15.62
C ASP A 62 1.00 9.85 -14.50
N LEU A 63 1.45 8.64 -14.78
CA LEU A 63 2.18 7.77 -13.86
C LEU A 63 3.68 7.69 -14.17
N ARG A 64 4.18 8.42 -15.18
CA ARG A 64 5.59 8.37 -15.61
C ARG A 64 6.58 8.64 -14.48
N ALA A 65 6.25 9.53 -13.54
CA ALA A 65 7.10 9.82 -12.38
C ALA A 65 7.29 8.62 -11.44
N PHE A 66 6.39 7.63 -11.49
CA PHE A 66 6.42 6.42 -10.66
C PHE A 66 6.90 5.18 -11.44
N ARG A 67 7.41 5.37 -12.67
CA ARG A 67 7.75 4.28 -13.60
C ARG A 67 8.61 3.21 -12.94
N ASP A 68 9.72 3.60 -12.32
CA ASP A 68 10.70 2.63 -11.79
C ASP A 68 10.07 1.79 -10.66
N ARG A 69 9.28 2.43 -9.80
CA ARG A 69 8.53 1.74 -8.74
C ARG A 69 7.48 0.77 -9.29
N ILE A 70 6.82 1.12 -10.39
CA ILE A 70 5.82 0.26 -11.04
C ILE A 70 6.50 -0.95 -11.69
N VAL A 71 7.63 -0.74 -12.38
CA VAL A 71 8.40 -1.82 -13.01
C VAL A 71 8.92 -2.78 -11.95
N ASP A 72 9.52 -2.27 -10.87
CA ASP A 72 9.98 -3.10 -9.75
C ASP A 72 8.83 -3.94 -9.18
N ALA A 73 7.65 -3.35 -8.99
CA ALA A 73 6.51 -4.07 -8.45
C ALA A 73 6.00 -5.18 -9.39
N ILE A 74 6.10 -5.00 -10.70
CA ILE A 74 5.78 -6.01 -11.71
C ILE A 74 6.81 -7.14 -11.66
N ASP A 75 8.10 -6.81 -11.61
CA ASP A 75 9.18 -7.80 -11.51
C ASP A 75 9.04 -8.63 -10.23
N TRP A 76 8.71 -7.99 -9.10
CA TRP A 76 8.40 -8.67 -7.85
C TRP A 76 7.18 -9.60 -7.97
N THR A 77 6.15 -9.19 -8.71
CA THR A 77 4.92 -9.97 -8.86
C THR A 77 5.14 -11.25 -9.68
N PHE A 78 5.95 -11.20 -10.73
CA PHE A 78 6.14 -12.35 -11.64
C PHE A 78 7.41 -13.15 -11.38
N MET A 79 8.50 -12.48 -11.00
CA MET A 79 9.83 -13.07 -10.88
C MET A 79 10.26 -13.22 -9.42
N SER A 80 9.62 -12.52 -8.47
CA SER A 80 9.99 -12.54 -7.04
C SER A 80 11.47 -12.21 -6.79
N ILE A 81 12.04 -11.29 -7.58
CA ILE A 81 13.43 -10.80 -7.49
C ILE A 81 13.51 -9.35 -7.00
#